data_AF-A0A367JRK9-F1
#
_entry.id   AF-A0A367JRK9-F1
#
_cell.length_a   1.000
_cell.length_b   1.000
_cell.length_c   1.000
_cell.angle_alpha   90.00
_cell.angle_beta   90.00
_cell.angle_gamma   90.00
#
_symmetry.space_group_name_H-M   'P 1'
#
loop_
_entity.id
_entity.type
_entity.pdbx_description
1 polymer ?
#
loop_
_entity_poly.entity_id
_entity_poly.type
_entity_poly.pdbx_seq_one_letter_code
_entity_poly.pdbx_strand_id
1 'polypeptide(L)' 'MTSSLSVRTYILKKIQDETQRNSRSKKKKMEEHYDKNLSEAKKFQVEDKALMKNHVPKSKFDEKWLGPMDMLGCIAY' A
#
# COMPACT_ATOMS: atom_id res chain seq x y z
N MET A 1 10.47 48.22 -10.07
CA MET A 1 10.08 46.96 -10.75
C MET A 1 10.16 45.76 -9.78
N THR A 2 9.38 45.76 -8.70
CA THR A 2 9.47 44.76 -7.61
C THR A 2 8.17 43.97 -7.39
N SER A 3 7.07 44.42 -7.98
CA SER A 3 5.72 43.88 -7.78
C SER A 3 5.51 42.51 -8.44
N SER A 4 6.11 42.25 -9.60
CA SER A 4 5.91 40.98 -10.33
C SER A 4 6.58 39.77 -9.68
N LEU A 5 7.74 39.96 -9.04
CA LEU A 5 8.47 38.91 -8.30
C LEU A 5 7.73 38.47 -7.03
N SER A 6 7.06 39.41 -6.35
CA SER A 6 6.21 39.15 -5.18
C SER A 6 4.98 38.29 -5.55
N VAL A 7 4.31 38.62 -6.65
CA VAL A 7 3.14 37.85 -7.12
C VAL A 7 3.54 36.43 -7.55
N ARG A 8 4.67 36.28 -8.25
CA ARG A 8 5.17 34.96 -8.68
C ARG A 8 5.53 34.06 -7.50
N THR A 9 6.19 34.59 -6.48
CA THR A 9 6.55 33.82 -5.27
C THR A 9 5.31 33.42 -4.47
N TYR A 10 4.31 34.29 -4.38
CA TYR A 10 3.01 33.95 -3.77
C TYR A 10 2.30 32.80 -4.49
N ILE A 11 2.25 32.84 -5.83
CA ILE A 11 1.63 31.77 -6.64
C ILE A 11 2.36 30.44 -6.44
N LEU A 12 3.70 30.43 -6.49
CA LEU A 12 4.48 29.21 -6.29
C LEU A 12 4.25 28.60 -4.90
N LYS A 13 4.17 29.44 -3.86
CA LYS A 13 3.89 28.98 -2.49
C LYS A 13 2.50 28.36 -2.38
N LYS A 14 1.48 28.95 -3.02
CA LYS A 14 0.12 28.37 -3.07
C LYS A 14 0.10 26.99 -3.74
N ILE A 15 0.78 26.85 -4.87
CA ILE A 15 0.87 25.56 -5.58
C ILE A 15 1.55 24.51 -4.69
N GLN A 16 2.62 24.90 -3.99
CA GLN A 16 3.37 24.01 -3.11
C GLN A 16 2.52 23.56 -1.91
N ASP A 17 1.79 24.48 -1.27
CA ASP A 17 0.87 24.19 -0.18
C ASP A 17 -0.25 23.24 -0.61
N GLU A 18 -0.82 23.47 -1.79
CA GLU A 18 -1.90 22.65 -2.34
C GLU A 18 -1.42 21.24 -2.69
N THR A 19 -0.22 21.13 -3.26
CA THR A 19 0.42 19.84 -3.55
C THR A 19 0.70 19.04 -2.27
N GLN A 20 1.19 19.70 -1.22
CA GLN A 20 1.41 19.06 0.08
C GLN A 20 0.11 18.60 0.73
N ARG A 21 -0.95 19.41 0.69
CA ARG A 21 -2.28 19.02 1.22
C ARG A 21 -2.83 17.80 0.50
N ASN A 22 -2.73 17.76 -0.83
CA ASN A 22 -3.19 16.63 -1.63
C ASN A 22 -2.39 15.36 -1.36
N SER A 23 -1.08 15.48 -1.14
CA SER A 23 -0.24 14.33 -0.73
C SER A 23 -0.66 13.80 0.64
N ARG A 24 -0.84 14.68 1.63
CA ARG A 24 -1.26 14.30 2.99
C ARG A 24 -2.65 13.67 3.00
N SER A 25 -3.61 14.20 2.23
CA SER A 25 -4.96 13.66 2.17
C SER A 25 -4.99 12.27 1.53
N LYS A 26 -4.18 12.02 0.49
CA LYS A 26 -4.01 10.69 -0.10
C LYS A 26 -3.40 9.71 0.91
N LYS A 27 -2.37 10.14 1.64
CA LYS A 27 -1.75 9.30 2.68
C LYS A 27 -2.75 8.92 3.77
N LYS A 28 -3.53 9.90 4.27
CA LYS A 28 -4.57 9.67 5.27
C LYS A 28 -5.65 8.69 4.78
N LYS A 29 -6.11 8.82 3.52
CA LYS A 29 -7.07 7.87 2.93
C LYS A 29 -6.52 6.45 2.83
N MET A 30 -5.22 6.30 2.55
CA MET A 30 -4.57 4.99 2.54
C MET A 30 -4.48 4.40 3.94
N GLU A 31 -4.10 5.20 4.95
CA GLU A 31 -4.10 4.77 6.36
C GLU A 31 -5.49 4.31 6.79
N GLU A 32 -6.54 5.10 6.52
CA GLU A 32 -7.94 4.73 6.80
C GLU A 32 -8.36 3.43 6.08
N HIS A 33 -7.88 3.21 4.85
CA HIS A 33 -8.13 1.96 4.12
C HIS A 33 -7.43 0.76 4.77
N TYR A 34 -6.21 0.92 5.27
CA TYR A 34 -5.52 -0.16 6.00
C TYR A 34 -6.20 -0.43 7.34
N ASP A 35 -6.55 0.60 8.10
CA ASP A 35 -7.21 0.47 9.40
C ASP A 35 -8.58 -0.19 9.27
N LYS A 36 -9.38 0.20 8.25
CA LYS A 36 -10.68 -0.41 7.98
C LYS A 36 -10.57 -1.87 7.54
N ASN A 37 -9.46 -2.24 6.91
CA ASN A 37 -9.21 -3.60 6.43
C ASN A 37 -8.24 -4.37 7.32
N LEU A 38 -8.01 -3.93 8.57
CA LEU A 38 -7.48 -4.77 9.65
C LEU A 38 -8.56 -5.80 10.02
N SER A 39 -8.86 -6.68 9.06
CA SER A 39 -9.46 -7.98 9.30
C SER A 39 -8.47 -8.76 10.15
N GLU A 40 -8.91 -9.31 11.27
CA GLU A 40 -8.12 -10.23 12.06
C GLU A 40 -7.52 -11.29 11.12
N ALA A 41 -6.20 -11.29 11.00
CA ALA A 41 -5.52 -12.24 10.13
C ALA A 41 -5.96 -13.65 10.54
N LYS A 42 -6.53 -14.42 9.60
CA LYS A 42 -6.92 -15.80 9.87
C LYS A 42 -5.68 -16.54 10.39
N LYS A 43 -5.76 -16.99 11.64
CA LYS A 43 -4.69 -17.81 12.23
C LYS A 43 -4.73 -19.18 11.56
N PHE A 44 -3.63 -19.55 10.92
CA PHE A 44 -3.45 -20.88 10.36
C PHE A 44 -2.98 -21.84 11.46
N GLN A 45 -3.46 -23.06 11.42
CA GLN A 45 -3.01 -24.14 12.28
C GLN A 45 -1.98 -25.01 11.53
N VAL A 46 -1.19 -25.76 12.30
CA VAL A 46 -0.33 -26.81 11.73
C VAL A 46 -1.24 -27.81 11.00
N GLU A 47 -0.81 -28.29 9.83
CA GLU A 47 -1.57 -29.16 8.90
C GLU A 47 -2.69 -28.48 8.09
N ASP A 48 -2.93 -27.17 8.27
CA ASP A 48 -3.83 -26.44 7.37
C ASP A 48 -3.27 -26.41 5.94
N LYS A 49 -4.17 -26.56 4.95
CA LYS A 49 -3.82 -26.41 3.53
C LYS A 49 -3.91 -24.94 3.11
N ALA A 50 -2.79 -24.39 2.67
CA ALA A 50 -2.69 -23.03 2.17
C ALA A 50 -2.17 -23.00 0.73
N LEU A 51 -2.55 -21.94 0.01
CA LEU A 51 -1.95 -21.60 -1.27
C LEU A 51 -0.86 -20.55 -1.04
N MET A 52 0.31 -20.78 -1.64
CA MET A 52 1.42 -19.83 -1.60
C MET A 52 1.38 -18.94 -2.83
N LYS A 53 1.65 -17.64 -2.67
CA LYS A 53 1.76 -16.74 -3.81
C LYS A 53 2.95 -17.15 -4.69
N ASN A 54 2.73 -17.23 -6.00
CA ASN A 54 3.81 -17.36 -6.95
C ASN A 54 4.58 -16.03 -7.03
N HIS A 55 5.83 -16.02 -6.56
CA HIS A 55 6.69 -14.83 -6.58
C HIS A 55 7.51 -14.69 -7.87
N VAL A 56 7.57 -15.75 -8.69
CA VAL A 56 8.40 -15.79 -9.90
C VAL A 56 7.61 -16.42 -11.06
N PRO A 57 6.48 -15.81 -11.49
CA PRO A 57 5.77 -16.27 -12.68
C PRO A 57 6.64 -16.04 -13.92
N LYS A 58 6.71 -17.05 -14.80
CA LYS A 58 7.41 -17.00 -16.09
C LYS A 58 6.56 -16.33 -17.17
N SER A 59 5.23 -16.35 -17.02
CA SER A 59 4.25 -15.76 -17.92
C SER A 59 3.19 -14.96 -17.15
N LYS A 60 2.54 -14.01 -17.84
CA LYS A 60 1.38 -13.28 -17.31
C LYS A 60 0.15 -14.17 -17.09
N PHE A 61 0.12 -15.32 -17.76
CA PHE A 61 -0.96 -16.31 -17.66
C PHE A 61 -0.63 -17.43 -16.68
N ASP A 62 0.55 -17.38 -16.05
CA ASP A 62 0.91 -18.39 -15.05
C ASP A 62 0.02 -18.27 -13.83
N GLU A 63 -0.13 -19.41 -13.15
CA GLU A 63 -0.95 -19.47 -11.95
C GLU A 63 -0.35 -18.59 -10.85
N LYS A 64 -1.21 -17.70 -10.33
CA LYS A 64 -0.85 -16.74 -9.28
C LYS A 64 -0.58 -17.42 -7.93
N TRP A 65 -1.13 -18.61 -7.74
CA TRP A 65 -1.13 -19.35 -6.49
C TRP A 65 -0.60 -20.77 -6.71
N LEU A 66 0.33 -21.20 -5.88
CA LEU A 66 0.96 -22.52 -5.90
C LEU A 66 0.42 -23.33 -4.71
N GLY A 67 0.17 -24.62 -4.91
CA GLY A 67 -0.30 -25.51 -3.84
C GLY A 67 -1.60 -26.23 -4.18
N PRO A 68 -2.21 -26.96 -3.23
CA PRO A 68 -2.13 -26.77 -1.78
C PRO A 68 -0.83 -27.22 -1.12
N MET A 69 -0.37 -26.47 -0.13
CA MET A 69 0.76 -26.84 0.72
C MET A 69 0.31 -26.91 2.18
N ASP A 70 0.89 -27.85 2.93
CA ASP A 70 0.58 -28.03 4.34
C ASP A 70 1.38 -27.02 5.18
N MET A 71 0.70 -26.36 6.12
CA MET A 71 1.32 -25.44 7.07
C MET A 71 2.10 -26.22 8.12
N LEU A 72 3.43 -26.11 8.11
CA LEU A 72 4.30 -26.82 9.07
C LEU A 72 4.46 -26.10 10.42
N GLY A 73 4.10 -24.81 10.47
CA GLY A 73 4.23 -24.00 11.68
C GLY A 73 4.01 -22.51 11.39
N CYS A 74 3.70 -21.76 12.44
CA CYS A 74 3.64 -20.29 12.38
C CYS A 74 4.88 -19.72 13.09
N ILE A 75 5.61 -18.83 12.42
CA ILE A 75 6.65 -18.04 13.08
C ILE A 75 5.94 -16.93 13.86
N ALA A 76 5.95 -17.01 15.19
CA ALA A 76 5.52 -15.92 16.04
C ALA A 76 6.62 -14.85 16.04
N TYR A 77 6.29 -13.65 15.58
CA TYR A 77 7.16 -12.47 15.64
C TYR A 77 6.78 -11.60 16.83
#